data_AF-A0A1Q3D839-F1
#
_entry.id   AF-A0A1Q3D839-F1
#
_cell.length_a   1.000
_cell.length_b   1.000
_cell.length_c   1.000
_cell.angle_alpha   90.00
_cell.angle_beta   90.00
_cell.angle_gamma   90.00
#
_symmetry.space_group_name_H-M   'P 1'
#
loop_
_entity.id
_entity.type
_entity.pdbx_description
1 polymer ?
#
loop_
_entity_poly.entity_id
_entity_poly.type
_entity_poly.pdbx_seq_one_letter_code
_entity_poly.pdbx_strand_id
1 'polypeptide(L)'
;FSTKRAWESIRASAPPVGWAKVVWHPSRIPKHAFCLWMAILDALKTLYKLSQLGILPSACCLFNCDDNESLEHLFFACPYTQHIWIDILSKYNINRKILPWAEEILWFAKHANGKKPPQVFIKLAIGATVYHIWMERSRRSFKNCFLPPESIIHKIQSDVATKMTRHK
;
A
#
# COMPACT_ATOMS: atom_id res chain seq x y z
N PHE A 1 35.82 -10.74 11.37
CA PHE A 1 34.45 -10.48 11.88
C PHE A 1 33.67 -9.77 10.77
N SER A 2 32.44 -10.18 10.45
CA SER A 2 31.58 -9.46 9.48
C SER A 2 30.21 -9.19 10.08
N THR A 3 29.66 -8.01 9.80
CA THR A 3 28.31 -7.61 10.23
C THR A 3 27.25 -8.60 9.76
N LYS A 4 27.42 -9.18 8.55
CA LYS A 4 26.56 -10.25 8.03
C LYS A 4 26.52 -11.49 8.93
N ARG A 5 27.68 -12.01 9.34
CA ARG A 5 27.75 -13.19 10.21
C ARG A 5 27.17 -12.93 11.59
N ALA A 6 27.44 -11.76 12.17
CA ALA A 6 26.88 -11.36 13.46
C ALA A 6 25.35 -11.21 13.40
N TRP A 7 24.83 -10.66 12.31
CA TRP A 7 23.38 -10.58 12.09
C TRP A 7 22.73 -11.95 11.92
N GLU A 8 23.35 -12.83 11.14
CA GLU A 8 22.87 -14.20 10.94
C GLU A 8 22.86 -15.03 12.22
N SER A 9 23.80 -14.79 13.15
CA SER A 9 23.84 -15.50 14.43
C SER A 9 22.81 -15.00 15.47
N ILE A 10 22.36 -13.75 15.37
CA ILE A 10 21.42 -13.15 16.34
C ILE A 10 19.97 -13.27 15.86
N ARG A 11 19.72 -13.25 14.54
CA ARG A 11 18.35 -13.23 14.03
C ARG A 11 17.66 -14.59 14.18
N ALA A 12 16.39 -14.58 14.54
CA ALA A 12 15.51 -15.72 14.29
C ALA A 12 15.27 -15.84 12.78
N SER A 13 15.69 -16.96 12.16
CA SER A 13 15.47 -17.20 10.74
C SER A 13 14.03 -17.65 10.50
N ALA A 14 13.27 -16.87 9.73
CA ALA A 14 11.93 -17.22 9.28
C ALA A 14 11.92 -17.60 7.78
N PRO A 15 10.96 -18.41 7.32
CA PRO A 15 10.80 -18.73 5.91
C PRO A 15 10.64 -17.46 5.05
N PRO A 16 11.16 -17.44 3.81
CA PRO A 16 10.93 -16.34 2.89
C PRO A 16 9.43 -16.16 2.59
N VAL A 17 8.94 -14.94 2.74
CA VAL A 17 7.55 -14.57 2.42
C VAL A 17 7.43 -14.14 0.96
N GLY A 18 6.37 -14.58 0.27
CA GLY A 18 6.18 -14.33 -1.17
C GLY A 18 6.07 -12.85 -1.53
N TRP A 19 5.51 -12.03 -0.64
CA TRP A 19 5.34 -10.58 -0.85
C TRP A 19 6.65 -9.79 -0.70
N ALA A 20 7.74 -10.37 -0.17
CA ALA A 20 8.98 -9.65 0.08
C ALA A 20 9.54 -9.00 -1.21
N LYS A 21 9.41 -9.69 -2.35
CA LYS A 21 9.87 -9.18 -3.66
C LYS A 21 8.94 -8.12 -4.26
N VAL A 22 7.73 -7.97 -3.74
CA VAL A 22 6.78 -6.90 -4.10
C VAL A 22 7.21 -5.61 -3.40
N VAL A 23 7.53 -5.71 -2.11
CA VAL A 23 7.95 -4.56 -1.28
C VAL A 23 9.39 -4.15 -1.57
N TRP A 24 10.30 -5.12 -1.54
CA TRP A 24 11.75 -4.89 -1.56
C TRP A 24 12.33 -5.23 -2.93
N HIS A 25 12.12 -4.34 -3.90
CA HIS A 25 12.68 -4.45 -5.25
C HIS A 25 13.59 -3.25 -5.59
N PRO A 26 14.50 -3.35 -6.58
CA PRO A 26 15.45 -2.28 -6.89
C PRO A 26 14.79 -0.95 -7.29
N SER A 27 13.67 -1.01 -8.00
CA SER A 27 12.94 0.17 -8.49
C SER A 27 12.13 0.91 -7.43
N ARG A 28 12.03 0.36 -6.20
CA ARG A 28 11.12 0.85 -5.17
C ARG A 28 11.34 2.32 -4.84
N ILE A 29 10.26 3.02 -4.48
CA ILE A 29 10.34 4.30 -3.79
C ILE A 29 10.42 3.98 -2.28
N PRO A 30 11.49 4.34 -1.56
CA PRO A 30 11.70 3.88 -0.18
C PRO A 30 10.53 4.15 0.77
N LYS A 31 9.98 5.36 0.75
CA LYS A 31 8.80 5.73 1.55
C LYS A 31 7.54 4.90 1.23
N HIS A 32 7.36 4.52 -0.04
CA HIS A 32 6.23 3.70 -0.48
C HIS A 32 6.41 2.25 -0.03
N ALA A 33 7.62 1.70 -0.22
CA ALA A 33 7.95 0.35 0.22
C ALA A 33 7.80 0.20 1.74
N PHE A 34 8.27 1.19 2.51
CA PHE A 34 8.13 1.17 3.97
C PHE A 34 6.65 1.21 4.39
N CYS A 35 5.84 2.09 3.81
CA CYS A 35 4.42 2.16 4.11
C CYS A 35 3.68 0.86 3.73
N LEU A 36 3.97 0.30 2.55
CA LEU A 36 3.39 -0.97 2.11
C LEU A 36 3.79 -2.12 3.04
N TRP A 37 5.05 -2.19 3.47
CA TRP A 37 5.51 -3.18 4.42
C TRP A 37 4.74 -3.10 5.74
N MET A 38 4.58 -1.88 6.28
CA MET A 38 3.79 -1.65 7.49
C MET A 38 2.32 -2.03 7.30
N ALA A 39 1.74 -1.81 6.11
CA ALA A 39 0.38 -2.24 5.81
C ALA A 39 0.27 -3.78 5.78
N ILE A 40 1.21 -4.47 5.13
CA ILE A 40 1.22 -5.94 5.04
C ILE A 40 1.37 -6.59 6.42
N LEU A 41 2.17 -6.00 7.31
CA LEU A 41 2.33 -6.47 8.68
C LEU A 41 1.17 -6.08 9.61
N ASP A 42 0.13 -5.44 9.08
CA ASP A 42 -0.96 -4.86 9.86
C ASP A 42 -0.43 -3.96 11.01
N ALA A 43 0.63 -3.20 10.74
CA ALA A 43 1.31 -2.34 11.71
C ALA A 43 0.88 -0.87 11.60
N LEU A 44 0.04 -0.52 10.61
CA LEU A 44 -0.57 0.81 10.50
C LEU A 44 -1.63 1.04 11.59
N LYS A 45 -1.65 2.26 12.15
CA LYS A 45 -2.55 2.68 13.23
C LYS A 45 -3.87 3.23 12.67
N THR A 46 -4.75 2.32 12.23
CA THR A 46 -6.10 2.68 11.77
C THR A 46 -6.96 3.20 12.94
N LEU A 47 -8.04 3.93 12.63
CA LEU A 47 -8.95 4.43 13.68
C LEU A 47 -9.58 3.28 14.46
N TYR A 48 -9.89 2.16 13.80
CA TYR A 48 -10.36 0.96 14.49
C TYR A 48 -9.40 0.51 15.59
N LYS A 49 -8.10 0.40 15.30
CA LYS A 49 -7.10 0.01 16.32
C LYS A 49 -6.94 1.05 17.42
N LEU A 50 -7.00 2.34 17.09
CA LEU A 50 -6.91 3.40 18.08
C LEU A 50 -8.15 3.43 19.00
N SER A 51 -9.32 3.13 18.45
CA SER A 51 -10.57 3.02 19.21
C SER A 51 -10.56 1.80 20.14
N GLN A 52 -10.08 0.65 19.67
CA GLN A 52 -9.88 -0.54 20.51
C GLN A 52 -8.91 -0.30 21.69
N LEU A 53 -7.97 0.63 21.54
CA LEU A 53 -7.05 1.05 22.60
C LEU A 53 -7.64 2.13 23.52
N GLY A 54 -8.88 2.58 23.30
CA GLY A 54 -9.50 3.67 24.05
C GLY A 54 -8.93 5.06 23.77
N ILE A 55 -8.09 5.21 22.74
CA ILE A 55 -7.46 6.50 22.38
C ILE A 55 -8.46 7.40 21.64
N LEU A 56 -9.32 6.80 20.81
CA LEU A 56 -10.33 7.52 20.04
C LEU A 56 -11.73 7.00 20.34
N PRO A 57 -12.74 7.88 20.45
CA PRO A 57 -14.12 7.49 20.77
C PRO A 57 -14.85 6.85 19.59
N SER A 58 -14.35 7.02 18.37
CA SER A 58 -14.98 6.51 17.15
C SER A 58 -13.94 5.95 16.18
N ALA A 59 -14.33 4.91 15.46
CA ALA A 59 -13.59 4.31 14.37
C ALA A 59 -14.14 4.71 12.98
N CYS A 60 -15.09 5.64 12.90
CA CYS A 60 -15.72 6.06 11.65
C CYS A 60 -14.68 6.47 10.59
N CYS A 61 -14.86 5.95 9.39
CA CYS A 61 -13.97 6.19 8.27
C CYS A 61 -13.95 7.67 7.87
N LEU A 62 -12.76 8.26 7.80
CA LEU A 62 -12.55 9.68 7.43
C LEU A 62 -12.84 9.97 5.95
N PHE A 63 -13.27 8.96 5.21
CA PHE A 63 -13.74 9.09 3.84
C PHE A 63 -15.24 9.29 3.72
N ASN A 64 -15.95 9.46 4.85
CA ASN A 64 -17.38 9.78 4.93
C ASN A 64 -18.25 8.75 4.20
N CYS A 65 -18.01 7.47 4.47
CA CYS A 65 -18.72 6.35 3.86
C CYS A 65 -19.49 5.50 4.88
N ASP A 66 -19.81 6.07 6.04
CA ASP A 66 -20.65 5.49 7.09
C ASP A 66 -20.26 4.09 7.61
N ASP A 67 -18.97 3.75 7.53
CA ASP A 67 -18.39 2.48 7.99
C ASP A 67 -17.13 2.75 8.83
N ASN A 68 -16.59 1.72 9.48
CA ASN A 68 -15.41 1.81 10.34
C ASN A 68 -14.10 1.63 9.57
N GLU A 69 -13.08 2.44 9.91
CA GLU A 69 -11.74 2.40 9.33
C GLU A 69 -10.91 1.22 9.89
N SER A 70 -11.12 0.03 9.33
CA SER A 70 -10.17 -1.08 9.42
C SER A 70 -9.11 -0.99 8.31
N LEU A 71 -8.05 -1.81 8.37
CA LEU A 71 -7.05 -1.88 7.30
C LEU A 71 -7.69 -2.33 5.98
N GLU A 72 -8.50 -3.39 6.05
CA GLU A 72 -9.28 -3.94 4.95
C GLU A 72 -10.19 -2.88 4.33
N HIS A 73 -10.96 -2.19 5.18
CA HIS A 73 -11.87 -1.15 4.74
C HIS A 73 -11.11 0.00 4.09
N LEU A 74 -10.08 0.53 4.76
CA LEU A 74 -9.29 1.66 4.29
C LEU A 74 -8.73 1.42 2.88
N PHE A 75 -8.13 0.25 2.63
CA PHE A 75 -7.50 0.00 1.35
C PHE A 75 -8.44 -0.57 0.29
N PHE A 76 -9.46 -1.38 0.65
CA PHE A 76 -10.19 -2.15 -0.37
C PHE A 76 -11.72 -2.14 -0.27
N ALA A 77 -12.32 -1.73 0.84
CA ALA A 77 -13.79 -1.65 0.96
C ALA A 77 -14.35 -0.22 0.88
N CYS A 78 -13.56 0.79 1.21
CA CYS A 78 -14.01 2.17 1.19
C CYS A 78 -14.28 2.64 -0.25
N PRO A 79 -15.47 3.20 -0.57
CA PRO A 79 -15.81 3.63 -1.92
C PRO A 79 -14.82 4.64 -2.52
N TYR A 80 -14.30 5.56 -1.69
CA TYR A 80 -13.30 6.54 -2.11
C TYR A 80 -12.00 5.86 -2.57
N THR A 81 -11.49 4.87 -1.83
CA THR A 81 -10.23 4.20 -2.15
C THR A 81 -10.40 3.11 -3.20
N GLN A 82 -11.57 2.46 -3.26
CA GLN A 82 -11.94 1.56 -4.35
C GLN A 82 -11.90 2.26 -5.70
N HIS A 83 -12.42 3.49 -5.80
CA HIS A 83 -12.31 4.28 -7.03
C HIS A 83 -10.84 4.43 -7.45
N ILE A 84 -9.96 4.83 -6.52
CA ILE A 84 -8.53 4.97 -6.79
C ILE A 84 -7.93 3.65 -7.31
N TRP A 85 -8.25 2.52 -6.68
CA TRP A 85 -7.74 1.22 -7.13
C TRP A 85 -8.25 0.82 -8.50
N ILE A 86 -9.55 0.95 -8.76
CA ILE A 86 -10.15 0.62 -10.05
C ILE A 86 -9.48 1.44 -11.15
N ASP A 87 -9.29 2.74 -10.93
CA ASP A 87 -8.75 3.64 -11.94
C ASP A 87 -7.24 3.41 -12.16
N ILE A 88 -6.50 3.08 -11.09
CA ILE A 88 -5.11 2.67 -11.23
C ILE A 88 -5.00 1.32 -11.94
N LEU A 89 -5.86 0.33 -11.68
CA LEU A 89 -5.81 -0.98 -12.35
C LEU A 89 -6.27 -0.91 -13.82
N SER A 90 -7.31 -0.14 -14.12
CA SER A 90 -7.88 0.02 -15.47
C SER A 90 -6.86 0.60 -16.45
N LYS A 91 -6.05 1.58 -16.02
CA LYS A 91 -4.98 2.17 -16.83
C LYS A 91 -3.93 1.17 -17.32
N TYR A 92 -3.89 -0.04 -16.77
CA TYR A 92 -2.93 -1.08 -17.16
C TYR A 92 -3.62 -2.35 -17.63
N ASN A 93 -4.87 -2.24 -18.10
CA ASN A 93 -5.67 -3.35 -18.61
C ASN A 93 -5.86 -4.49 -17.60
N ILE A 94 -5.82 -4.20 -16.30
CA ILE A 94 -6.13 -5.16 -15.24
C ILE A 94 -7.60 -4.98 -14.85
N ASN A 95 -8.48 -5.65 -15.60
CA ASN A 95 -9.91 -5.63 -15.35
C ASN A 95 -10.31 -6.82 -14.46
N ARG A 96 -10.20 -6.64 -13.15
CA ARG A 96 -10.66 -7.63 -12.16
C ARG A 96 -11.31 -6.95 -10.98
N LYS A 97 -12.09 -7.71 -10.21
CA LYS A 97 -12.57 -7.27 -8.91
C LYS A 97 -11.38 -7.12 -7.95
N ILE A 98 -11.46 -6.09 -7.11
CA ILE A 98 -10.57 -5.92 -5.97
C ILE A 98 -10.85 -7.08 -5.01
N LEU A 99 -9.80 -7.80 -4.59
CA LEU A 99 -9.91 -8.90 -3.64
C LEU A 99 -9.73 -8.37 -2.21
N PRO A 100 -10.13 -9.15 -1.19
CA PRO A 100 -9.78 -8.84 0.19
C PRO A 100 -8.26 -8.67 0.38
N TRP A 101 -7.84 -7.89 1.38
CA TRP A 101 -6.43 -7.48 1.56
C TRP A 101 -5.43 -8.63 1.46
N ALA A 102 -5.68 -9.72 2.18
CA ALA A 102 -4.77 -10.87 2.19
C ALA A 102 -4.65 -11.54 0.80
N GLU A 103 -5.77 -11.71 0.10
CA GLU A 103 -5.83 -12.30 -1.23
C GLU A 103 -5.20 -11.39 -2.28
N GLU A 104 -5.39 -10.07 -2.13
CA GLU A 104 -4.80 -9.07 -3.00
C GLU A 104 -3.26 -9.09 -2.91
N ILE A 105 -2.71 -9.16 -1.69
CA ILE A 105 -1.25 -9.27 -1.48
C ILE A 105 -0.70 -10.57 -2.09
N LEU A 106 -1.43 -11.69 -1.97
CA LEU A 106 -1.05 -12.96 -2.62
C LEU A 106 -1.09 -12.84 -4.14
N TRP A 107 -2.11 -12.19 -4.69
CA TRP A 107 -2.23 -11.93 -6.12
C TRP A 107 -1.03 -11.11 -6.63
N PHE A 108 -0.66 -10.03 -5.93
CA PHE A 108 0.50 -9.24 -6.28
C PHE A 108 1.81 -10.04 -6.17
N ALA A 109 1.97 -10.86 -5.12
CA ALA A 109 3.14 -11.72 -4.98
C ALA A 109 3.31 -12.69 -6.15
N LYS A 110 2.19 -13.23 -6.67
CA LYS A 110 2.18 -14.15 -7.82
C LYS A 110 2.45 -13.44 -9.15
N HIS A 111 1.79 -12.30 -9.40
CA HIS A 111 1.79 -11.64 -10.72
C HIS A 111 2.89 -10.60 -10.91
N ALA A 112 3.42 -10.04 -9.82
CA ALA A 112 4.52 -9.09 -9.88
C ALA A 112 5.90 -9.76 -9.87
N ASN A 113 5.98 -11.10 -9.88
CA ASN A 113 7.27 -11.77 -9.85
C ASN A 113 8.02 -11.58 -11.18
N GLY A 114 9.19 -10.96 -11.13
CA GLY A 114 9.98 -10.61 -12.32
C GLY A 114 10.50 -9.17 -12.33
N LYS A 115 11.19 -8.85 -13.42
CA LYS A 115 11.86 -7.56 -13.66
C LYS A 115 11.42 -6.87 -14.96
N LYS A 116 10.50 -7.47 -15.75
CA LYS A 116 10.03 -6.83 -16.98
C LYS A 116 9.14 -5.62 -16.61
N PRO A 117 8.96 -4.66 -17.53
CA PRO A 117 8.25 -3.43 -17.24
C PRO A 117 6.86 -3.61 -16.61
N PRO A 118 6.00 -4.57 -17.04
CA PRO A 118 4.71 -4.79 -16.39
C PRO A 118 4.81 -5.22 -14.91
N GLN A 119 5.78 -6.08 -14.56
CA GLN A 119 5.96 -6.51 -13.18
C GLN A 119 6.53 -5.39 -12.30
N VAL A 120 7.48 -4.61 -12.83
CA VAL A 120 8.04 -3.45 -12.11
C VAL A 120 6.95 -2.42 -11.88
N PHE A 121 6.13 -2.18 -12.90
CA PHE A 121 4.99 -1.30 -12.84
C PHE A 121 4.03 -1.71 -11.70
N ILE A 122 3.58 -2.96 -11.68
CA ILE A 122 2.64 -3.47 -10.66
C ILE A 122 3.19 -3.26 -9.23
N LYS A 123 4.50 -3.50 -9.01
CA LYS A 123 5.15 -3.26 -7.71
C LYS A 123 5.16 -1.79 -7.31
N LEU A 124 5.40 -0.90 -8.27
CA LEU A 124 5.38 0.53 -8.03
C LEU A 124 3.97 1.03 -7.75
N ALA A 125 2.98 0.54 -8.51
CA ALA A 125 1.58 0.92 -8.38
C ALA A 125 1.03 0.56 -7.01
N ILE A 126 1.15 -0.69 -6.56
CA ILE A 126 0.66 -1.11 -5.23
C ILE A 126 1.30 -0.28 -4.11
N GLY A 127 2.62 -0.06 -4.16
CA GLY A 127 3.33 0.71 -3.14
C GLY A 127 2.91 2.18 -3.14
N ALA A 128 2.75 2.79 -4.31
CA ALA A 128 2.34 4.18 -4.44
C ALA A 128 0.88 4.39 -4.01
N THR A 129 -0.04 3.49 -4.40
CA THR A 129 -1.45 3.57 -4.02
C THR A 129 -1.62 3.45 -2.51
N VAL A 130 -1.01 2.44 -1.88
CA VAL A 130 -1.05 2.28 -0.42
C VAL A 130 -0.49 3.50 0.30
N TYR A 131 0.66 4.01 -0.16
CA TYR A 131 1.26 5.19 0.42
C TYR A 131 0.37 6.43 0.32
N HIS A 132 -0.16 6.75 -0.87
CA HIS A 132 -0.93 7.97 -1.05
C HIS A 132 -2.30 7.90 -0.37
N ILE A 133 -2.94 6.73 -0.31
CA ILE A 133 -4.14 6.52 0.51
C ILE A 133 -3.83 6.77 1.99
N TRP A 134 -2.74 6.18 2.50
CA TRP A 134 -2.35 6.38 3.90
C TRP A 134 -2.03 7.84 4.22
N MET A 135 -1.35 8.53 3.30
CA MET A 135 -1.06 9.96 3.42
C MET A 135 -2.32 10.83 3.37
N GLU A 136 -3.29 10.48 2.53
CA GLU A 136 -4.57 11.18 2.45
C GLU A 136 -5.39 10.98 3.72
N ARG A 137 -5.50 9.75 4.20
CA ARG A 137 -6.12 9.45 5.50
C ARG A 137 -5.48 10.30 6.60
N SER A 138 -4.15 10.30 6.68
CA SER A 138 -3.41 11.08 7.68
C SER A 138 -3.64 12.59 7.53
N ARG A 139 -3.73 13.08 6.30
CA ARG A 139 -4.05 14.49 6.01
C ARG A 139 -5.44 14.86 6.54
N ARG A 140 -6.44 14.01 6.33
CA ARG A 140 -7.79 14.23 6.87
C ARG A 140 -7.78 14.22 8.40
N SER A 141 -7.04 13.30 9.02
CA SER A 141 -6.92 13.23 10.48
C SER A 141 -6.28 14.47 11.11
N PHE A 142 -5.17 14.96 10.55
CA PHE A 142 -4.32 15.97 11.22
C PHE A 142 -4.44 17.38 10.65
N LYS A 143 -4.93 17.52 9.41
CA LYS A 143 -4.97 18.81 8.69
C LYS A 143 -6.37 19.21 8.24
N ASN A 144 -7.37 18.34 8.43
CA ASN A 144 -8.74 18.56 7.98
C ASN A 144 -8.83 19.01 6.50
N CYS A 145 -7.95 18.46 5.66
CA CYS A 145 -7.87 18.76 4.23
C CYS A 145 -8.27 17.51 3.45
N PHE A 146 -9.18 17.66 2.50
CA PHE A 146 -9.79 16.56 1.76
C PHE A 146 -9.48 16.71 0.28
N LEU A 147 -8.70 15.78 -0.28
CA LEU A 147 -8.43 15.75 -1.71
C LEU A 147 -9.45 14.84 -2.41
N PRO A 148 -9.87 15.19 -3.64
CA PRO A 148 -10.71 14.30 -4.44
C PRO A 148 -9.87 13.13 -4.98
N PRO A 149 -10.47 11.95 -5.28
CA PRO A 149 -9.74 10.76 -5.72
C PRO A 149 -8.79 11.02 -6.89
N GLU A 150 -9.20 11.86 -7.84
CA GLU A 150 -8.47 12.19 -9.06
C GLU A 150 -7.11 12.85 -8.75
N SER A 151 -7.07 13.68 -7.70
CA SER A 151 -5.82 14.30 -7.23
C SER A 151 -4.85 13.26 -6.66
N ILE A 152 -5.37 12.22 -6.02
CA ILE A 152 -4.56 11.12 -5.49
C ILE A 152 -4.07 10.22 -6.64
N ILE A 153 -4.96 9.89 -7.56
CA ILE A 153 -4.67 9.11 -8.78
C ILE A 153 -3.55 9.79 -9.59
N HIS A 154 -3.61 11.12 -9.79
CA HIS A 154 -2.58 11.87 -10.51
C HIS A 154 -1.21 11.78 -9.82
N LYS A 155 -1.16 11.87 -8.49
CA LYS A 155 0.09 11.71 -7.72
C LYS A 155 0.69 10.32 -7.87
N ILE A 156 -0.14 9.29 -7.77
CA ILE A 156 0.27 7.90 -7.97
C ILE A 156 0.87 7.73 -9.37
N GLN A 157 0.16 8.19 -10.40
CA GLN A 157 0.60 8.09 -11.79
C GLN A 157 1.92 8.83 -12.03
N SER A 158 2.07 10.04 -11.47
CA SER A 158 3.29 10.83 -11.57
C SER A 158 4.49 10.10 -10.93
N ASP A 159 4.33 9.55 -9.74
CA ASP A 159 5.41 8.81 -9.04
C ASP A 159 5.83 7.56 -9.81
N VAL A 160 4.86 6.80 -10.32
CA VAL A 160 5.13 5.57 -11.07
C VAL A 160 5.78 5.89 -12.42
N ALA A 161 5.25 6.86 -13.18
CA ALA A 161 5.81 7.28 -14.46
C ALA A 161 7.26 7.77 -14.31
N THR A 162 7.52 8.63 -13.31
CA THR A 162 8.87 9.14 -13.01
C THR A 162 9.87 8.03 -12.70
N LYS A 163 9.43 6.97 -12.00
CA LYS A 163 10.29 5.82 -11.72
C LYS A 163 10.50 4.91 -12.93
N MET A 164 9.49 4.74 -13.77
CA MET A 164 9.57 3.92 -14.97
C MET A 164 10.48 4.54 -16.04
N THR A 165 10.51 5.88 -16.16
CA THR A 165 11.38 6.57 -17.13
C THR A 165 12.87 6.55 -16.74
N ARG A 166 13.18 6.59 -15.44
CA ARG A 166 14.56 6.48 -14.90
C ARG A 166 15.18 5.07 -15.03
N HIS A 167 14.44 4.10 -15.56
CA HIS A 167 14.90 2.72 -15.77
C HIS A 167 15.32 2.42 -17.22
N LYS A 168 15.34 3.42 -18.11
CA LYS A 168 16.09 3.40 -19.37
C LYS A 168 17.49 3.96 -19.12
#